data_AF-A0A7X6CN48-F1
#
_entry.id   AF-A0A7X6CN48-F1
#
_cell.length_a   1.000
_cell.length_b   1.000
_cell.length_c   1.000
_cell.angle_alpha   90.00
_cell.angle_beta   90.00
_cell.angle_gamma   90.00
#
_symmetry.space_group_name_H-M   'P 1'
#
loop_
_entity.id
_entity.type
_entity.pdbx_description
1 polymer ?
#
loop_
_entity_poly.entity_id
_entity_poly.type
_entity_poly.pdbx_seq_one_letter_code
_entity_poly.pdbx_strand_id
1 'polypeptide(L)'
;MANIKSAVKRVKIAERNRLYNKSYKSAVKTLMKKYFAAVDQYAAAPSPELMQEVQQRMSEAYSKIDKAVKKGVLHRNNGARKKSRLARTLKRHEAPVAS
;
A
#
# COMPACT_ATOMS: atom_id res chain seq x y z
N MET A 1 32.38 -8.14 10.24
CA MET A 1 32.95 -6.79 10.46
C MET A 1 33.46 -6.27 9.13
N ALA A 2 33.12 -5.05 8.72
CA ALA A 2 33.63 -4.47 7.47
C ALA A 2 34.95 -3.74 7.79
N ASN A 3 36.08 -4.24 7.29
CA ASN A 3 37.39 -3.70 7.66
C ASN A 3 37.86 -2.56 6.73
N ILE A 4 37.26 -2.44 5.55
CA ILE A 4 37.57 -1.39 4.57
C ILE A 4 36.67 -0.16 4.85
N LYS A 5 37.25 1.04 4.88
CA LYS A 5 36.53 2.32 5.15
C LYS A 5 35.29 2.49 4.26
N SER A 6 35.40 2.14 2.97
CA SER A 6 34.28 2.19 2.03
C SER A 6 33.16 1.22 2.42
N ALA A 7 33.49 0.01 2.86
CA ALA A 7 32.54 -0.99 3.29
C ALA A 7 31.78 -0.57 4.57
N VAL A 8 32.49 -0.01 5.57
CA VAL A 8 31.84 0.55 6.78
C VAL A 8 30.83 1.64 6.41
N LYS A 9 31.20 2.55 5.50
CA LYS A 9 30.30 3.61 5.01
C LYS A 9 29.06 3.01 4.32
N ARG A 10 29.24 1.98 3.49
CA ARG A 10 28.13 1.31 2.79
C ARG A 10 27.16 0.63 3.75
N VAL A 11 27.65 -0.01 4.80
CA VAL A 11 26.80 -0.61 5.85
C VAL A 11 25.92 0.45 6.52
N LYS A 12 26.50 1.57 6.95
CA LYS A 12 25.74 2.67 7.59
C LYS A 12 24.65 3.24 6.66
N ILE A 13 24.97 3.46 5.38
CA ILE A 13 24.00 3.95 4.38
C ILE A 13 22.88 2.92 4.17
N ALA A 14 23.23 1.64 4.06
CA ALA A 14 22.28 0.56 3.86
C ALA A 14 21.30 0.44 5.03
N GLU A 15 21.77 0.53 6.27
CA GLU A 15 20.91 0.49 7.45
C GLU A 15 19.94 1.67 7.51
N ARG A 16 20.43 2.89 7.28
CA ARG A 16 19.58 4.09 7.21
C ARG A 16 18.48 3.92 6.15
N ASN A 17 18.86 3.50 4.94
CA ASN A 17 17.91 3.30 3.85
C ASN A 17 16.95 2.14 4.14
N ARG A 18 17.41 1.07 4.81
CA ARG A 18 16.58 -0.06 5.24
C ARG A 18 15.49 0.38 6.20
N LEU A 19 15.81 1.17 7.22
CA LEU A 19 14.84 1.68 8.19
C LEU A 19 13.78 2.57 7.51
N TYR A 20 14.22 3.48 6.65
CA TYR A 20 13.32 4.33 5.86
C TYR A 20 12.40 3.49 4.96
N ASN A 21 12.95 2.55 4.20
CA ASN A 21 12.16 1.70 3.32
C ASN A 21 11.20 0.80 4.10
N LYS A 22 11.60 0.33 5.29
CA LYS A 22 10.77 -0.50 6.17
C LYS A 22 9.51 0.25 6.60
N SER A 23 9.62 1.52 7.01
CA SER A 23 8.47 2.31 7.48
C SER A 23 7.43 2.56 6.39
N TYR A 24 7.87 2.87 5.17
CA TYR A 24 6.96 3.04 4.03
C TYR A 24 6.31 1.72 3.62
N LYS A 25 7.09 0.62 3.56
CA LYS A 25 6.56 -0.70 3.20
C LYS A 25 5.55 -1.20 4.23
N SER A 26 5.82 -1.04 5.52
CA SER A 26 4.88 -1.43 6.58
C SER A 26 3.61 -0.58 6.53
N ALA A 27 3.72 0.74 6.40
CA ALA A 27 2.55 1.62 6.30
C ALA A 27 1.64 1.26 5.13
N VAL A 28 2.19 1.02 3.94
CA VAL A 28 1.41 0.55 2.78
C VAL A 28 0.75 -0.79 3.06
N LYS A 29 1.46 -1.75 3.69
CA LYS A 29 0.88 -3.06 4.03
C LYS A 29 -0.28 -2.92 5.02
N THR A 30 -0.14 -2.05 6.03
CA THR A 30 -1.18 -1.81 7.04
C THR A 30 -2.42 -1.17 6.40
N LEU A 31 -2.27 -0.13 5.58
CA LEU A 31 -3.40 0.52 4.92
C LEU A 31 -4.13 -0.43 3.96
N MET A 32 -3.38 -1.23 3.20
CA MET A 32 -3.99 -2.26 2.34
C MET A 32 -4.79 -3.29 3.15
N LYS A 33 -4.28 -3.73 4.31
CA LYS A 33 -5.01 -4.66 5.18
C LYS A 33 -6.31 -4.03 5.73
N LYS A 34 -6.26 -2.77 6.17
CA LYS A 34 -7.44 -2.04 6.64
C LYS A 34 -8.50 -1.92 5.54
N TYR A 35 -8.07 -1.61 4.32
CA TYR A 35 -8.96 -1.56 3.17
C TYR A 35 -9.62 -2.92 2.90
N PHE A 36 -8.86 -4.03 2.89
CA PHE A 36 -9.47 -5.36 2.68
C PHE A 36 -10.47 -5.71 3.78
N ALA A 37 -10.16 -5.42 5.05
CA ALA A 37 -11.10 -5.63 6.14
C ALA A 37 -12.40 -4.82 5.96
N ALA A 38 -12.30 -3.56 5.53
CA ALA A 38 -13.48 -2.73 5.25
C ALA A 38 -14.31 -3.28 4.08
N VAL A 39 -13.65 -3.79 3.03
CA VAL A 39 -14.34 -4.44 1.90
C VAL A 39 -15.04 -5.73 2.34
N ASP A 40 -14.40 -6.56 3.17
CA ASP A 40 -15.00 -7.78 3.69
C ASP A 40 -16.23 -7.48 4.57
N GLN A 41 -16.18 -6.41 5.38
CA GLN A 41 -17.32 -5.93 6.16
C GLN A 41 -18.47 -5.43 5.28
N TYR A 42 -18.15 -4.63 4.26
CA TYR A 42 -19.14 -4.16 3.28
C TYR A 42 -19.81 -5.33 2.54
N ALA A 43 -19.05 -6.38 2.20
CA ALA A 43 -19.58 -7.57 1.55
C ALA A 43 -20.54 -8.37 2.44
N ALA A 44 -20.34 -8.34 3.77
CA ALA A 44 -21.21 -9.03 4.73
C ALA A 44 -22.52 -8.25 5.00
N ALA A 45 -22.44 -6.92 5.05
CA ALA A 45 -23.60 -6.05 5.28
C ALA A 45 -23.48 -4.77 4.42
N PRO A 46 -24.10 -4.74 3.23
CA PRO A 46 -24.02 -3.58 2.36
C PRO A 46 -24.72 -2.37 3.01
N SER A 47 -23.94 -1.36 3.40
CA SER A 47 -24.43 -0.10 3.97
C SER A 47 -23.76 1.10 3.29
N PRO A 48 -24.49 2.23 3.07
CA PRO A 48 -23.90 3.46 2.54
C PRO A 48 -22.72 3.98 3.37
N GLU A 49 -22.74 3.81 4.69
CA GLU A 49 -21.66 4.25 5.58
C GLU A 49 -20.38 3.42 5.39
N LEU A 50 -20.53 2.11 5.23
CA LEU A 50 -19.41 1.21 4.96
C LEU A 50 -18.81 1.47 3.57
N MET A 51 -19.61 1.84 2.59
CA MET A 51 -19.11 2.26 1.28
C MET A 51 -18.24 3.52 1.39
N GLN A 52 -18.66 4.51 2.19
CA GLN A 52 -17.86 5.71 2.44
C GLN A 52 -16.54 5.37 3.13
N GLU A 53 -16.55 4.47 4.12
CA GLU A 53 -15.31 4.02 4.76
C GLU A 53 -14.38 3.33 3.74
N VAL A 54 -14.89 2.40 2.92
CA VAL A 54 -14.10 1.72 1.88
C VAL A 54 -13.44 2.73 0.95
N GLN A 55 -14.19 3.75 0.50
CA GLN A 55 -13.66 4.80 -0.37
C GLN A 55 -12.58 5.65 0.33
N GLN A 56 -12.79 6.00 1.60
CA GLN A 56 -11.79 6.73 2.39
C GLN A 56 -10.49 5.91 2.54
N ARG A 57 -10.60 4.63 2.92
CA ARG A 57 -9.46 3.72 3.06
C ARG A 57 -8.73 3.51 1.73
N MET A 58 -9.48 3.46 0.63
CA MET A 58 -8.91 3.38 -0.72
C MET A 58 -8.06 4.61 -1.03
N SER A 59 -8.59 5.82 -0.79
CA SER A 59 -7.87 7.08 -1.00
C SER A 59 -6.59 7.17 -0.16
N GLU A 60 -6.65 6.79 1.12
CA GLU A 60 -5.48 6.72 2.01
C GLU A 60 -4.40 5.77 1.47
N ALA A 61 -4.81 4.57 1.04
CA ALA A 61 -3.90 3.57 0.49
C ALA A 61 -3.24 4.06 -0.80
N TYR A 62 -4.02 4.67 -1.71
CA TYR A 62 -3.52 5.23 -2.97
C TYR A 62 -2.48 6.34 -2.71
N SER A 63 -2.83 7.29 -1.84
CA SER A 63 -1.94 8.39 -1.45
C SER A 63 -0.60 7.87 -0.90
N LYS A 64 -0.64 6.84 -0.05
CA LYS A 64 0.59 6.28 0.53
C LYS A 64 1.41 5.48 -0.48
N ILE A 65 0.76 4.74 -1.39
CA ILE A 65 1.44 4.02 -2.47
C ILE A 65 2.18 5.01 -3.38
N ASP A 66 1.54 6.10 -3.78
CA ASP A 66 2.15 7.09 -4.67
C ASP A 66 3.29 7.85 -4.00
N LYS A 67 3.14 8.20 -2.72
CA LYS A 67 4.25 8.75 -1.93
C LYS A 67 5.42 7.76 -1.85
N ALA A 68 5.17 6.46 -1.69
CA ALA A 68 6.23 5.44 -1.66
C ALA A 68 6.92 5.28 -3.03
N VAL A 69 6.20 5.45 -4.14
CA VAL A 69 6.79 5.48 -5.50
C VAL A 69 7.63 6.73 -5.70
N LYS A 70 7.08 7.91 -5.38
CA LYS A 70 7.79 9.21 -5.49
C LYS A 70 9.08 9.24 -4.66
N LYS A 71 9.09 8.61 -3.49
CA LYS A 71 10.26 8.50 -2.62
C LYS A 71 11.23 7.36 -3.02
N GLY A 72 10.95 6.63 -4.10
CA GLY A 72 11.82 5.55 -4.60
C GLY A 72 11.81 4.27 -3.76
N VAL A 73 10.90 4.14 -2.79
CA VAL A 73 10.78 2.94 -1.95
C VAL A 73 10.12 1.79 -2.72
N LEU A 74 9.19 2.12 -3.63
CA LEU A 74 8.53 1.18 -4.53
C LEU A 74 8.80 1.57 -5.98
N HIS A 75 9.07 0.57 -6.83
CA HIS A 75 9.11 0.78 -8.27
C HIS A 75 7.71 1.12 -8.81
N ARG A 76 7.62 1.94 -9.85
CA ARG A 76 6.36 2.35 -10.51
C ARG A 76 5.43 1.19 -10.83
N ASN A 77 5.97 0.09 -11.39
CA ASN A 77 5.17 -1.10 -11.74
C ASN A 77 4.64 -1.82 -10.49
N ASN A 78 5.37 -1.78 -9.37
CA ASN A 78 4.88 -2.33 -8.11
C ASN A 78 3.73 -1.47 -7.56
N GLY A 79 3.87 -0.14 -7.59
CA GLY A 79 2.79 0.78 -7.26
C GLY A 79 1.54 0.54 -8.10
N ALA A 80 1.68 0.48 -9.44
CA ALA A 80 0.59 0.21 -10.37
C ALA A 80 -0.11 -1.13 -10.09
N ARG A 81 0.65 -2.22 -9.90
CA ARG A 81 0.09 -3.54 -9.53
C ARG A 81 -0.72 -3.49 -8.24
N LYS A 82 -0.27 -2.73 -7.23
CA LYS A 82 -1.00 -2.59 -5.97
C LYS A 82 -2.31 -1.81 -6.14
N LYS A 83 -2.31 -0.71 -6.89
CA LYS A 83 -3.54 0.04 -7.20
C LYS A 83 -4.55 -0.80 -7.95
N SER A 84 -4.09 -1.50 -8.99
CA SER A 84 -4.91 -2.43 -9.77
C SER A 84 -5.55 -3.51 -8.89
N ARG A 85 -4.78 -4.08 -7.93
CA ARG A 85 -5.32 -5.04 -6.98
C ARG A 85 -6.44 -4.47 -6.12
N LEU A 86 -6.29 -3.25 -5.59
CA LEU A 86 -7.31 -2.59 -4.78
C LEU A 86 -8.59 -2.31 -5.59
N ALA A 87 -8.45 -1.80 -6.82
CA ALA A 87 -9.59 -1.56 -7.69
C ALA A 87 -10.33 -2.87 -8.05
N ARG A 88 -9.58 -3.95 -8.33
CA ARG A 88 -10.16 -5.25 -8.67
C ARG A 88 -10.91 -5.89 -7.50
N THR A 89 -10.47 -5.65 -6.26
CA THR A 89 -11.19 -6.14 -5.09
C THR A 89 -12.54 -5.45 -4.92
N LEU A 90 -12.62 -4.12 -5.06
CA LEU A 90 -13.90 -3.41 -5.01
C LEU A 90 -14.87 -3.93 -6.08
N LYS A 91 -14.41 -3.97 -7.34
CA LYS A 91 -15.20 -4.42 -8.49
C LYS A 91 -15.70 -5.87 -8.38
N ARG A 92 -15.08 -6.70 -7.54
CA ARG A 92 -15.56 -8.07 -7.30
C ARG A 92 -16.81 -8.10 -6.42
N HIS A 93 -16.92 -7.15 -5.50
CA HIS A 93 -18.02 -7.06 -4.54
C HIS A 93 -19.15 -6.15 -5.02
N GLU A 94 -18.86 -5.18 -5.88
CA GLU A 94 -19.87 -4.59 -6.74
C GLU A 94 -20.30 -5.66 -7.76
N ALA A 95 -21.58 -6.02 -7.78
CA ALA A 95 -22.14 -6.87 -8.81
C ALA A 95 -21.75 -6.35 -10.21
N PRO A 96 -21.73 -7.19 -11.27
CA PRO A 96 -21.53 -6.68 -12.61
C PRO A 96 -22.71 -5.75 -12.92
N VAL A 97 -22.51 -4.45 -12.76
CA VAL A 97 -23.40 -3.45 -13.35
C VAL A 97 -23.15 -3.56 -14.84
N ALA A 98 -23.90 -4.48 -15.46
CA ALA A 98 -23.99 -4.61 -16.89
C ALA A 98 -24.55 -3.28 -17.41
N SER A 99 -23.76 -2.62 -18.25
CA SER A 99 -24.18 -1.55 -19.14
C SER A 99 -23.89 -2.03 -20.54
#